data_AF-A0A2P5WF72-F1
#
_entry.id   AF-A0A2P5WF72-F1
#
_cell.length_a   1.000
_cell.length_b   1.000
_cell.length_c   1.000
_cell.angle_alpha   90.00
_cell.angle_beta   90.00
_cell.angle_gamma   90.00
#
_symmetry.space_group_name_H-M   'P 1'
#
loop_
_entity.id
_entity.type
_entity.pdbx_description
1 polymer ?
#
loop_
_entity_poly.entity_id
_entity_poly.type
_entity_poly.pdbx_seq_one_letter_code
_entity_poly.pdbx_strand_id
1 'polypeptide(L)'
;MEGIAFSPSNNFHCYPQIHPIKTLTPIPFRFCNYKTNNPNQSLLSFSINSSKTSQTPITQPPPLVVVGSANADIYVEIDRLPTEGETISAKNGQTLAGGKGANQATCGAKLSYPTYFVGQVGDDAHGKLITQALGNGGVRLEYLKSLGGGVPTGHAVVMLQSNGQNSIIIVGGANMSSWPDKLSDQDLDVVKNAGIVLLQREIPDSVNIQVAKAAKGAGVTVIMDAGGMDAPMPQELLKFVDIFSPNESELGRLTGMPTDNFEQISQAAAKCHKMVSFSTPEKGLTAAASLCVQVKGAIPSMPDRKSVLNLLQSCKYAVFVPMGTMSHE
;
A
#
# COMPACT_ATOMS: atom_id res chain seq x y z
N MET A 1 -47.72 -1.83 8.18
CA MET A 1 -47.60 -1.66 9.64
C MET A 1 -46.26 -1.02 9.89
N GLU A 2 -46.25 0.31 9.97
CA GLU A 2 -45.09 1.11 10.32
C GLU A 2 -44.96 1.14 11.84
N GLY A 3 -43.79 0.77 12.35
CA GLY A 3 -43.46 0.79 13.78
C GLY A 3 -42.51 1.94 14.08
N ILE A 4 -43.09 3.06 14.52
CA ILE A 4 -42.41 4.25 15.03
C ILE A 4 -41.97 3.96 16.47
N ALA A 5 -40.72 4.25 16.82
CA ALA A 5 -40.25 4.29 18.21
C ALA A 5 -39.72 5.69 18.55
N PHE A 6 -40.35 6.29 19.56
CA PHE A 6 -40.05 7.59 20.15
C PHE A 6 -38.83 7.52 21.08
N SER A 7 -38.05 8.61 21.15
CA SER A 7 -37.17 8.92 22.28
C SER A 7 -37.33 10.40 22.66
N PRO A 8 -37.44 10.75 23.96
CA PRO A 8 -37.79 12.10 24.40
C PRO A 8 -36.60 13.05 24.38
N SER A 9 -36.92 14.28 23.97
CA SER A 9 -36.11 15.49 24.03
C SER A 9 -35.66 15.84 25.45
N ASN A 10 -34.38 16.18 25.62
CA ASN A 10 -33.93 17.09 26.68
C ASN A 10 -32.96 18.12 26.09
N ASN A 11 -33.39 19.38 26.13
CA ASN A 11 -32.63 20.57 25.77
C ASN A 11 -31.55 20.84 26.83
N PHE A 12 -30.29 20.97 26.40
CA PHE A 12 -29.27 21.73 27.12
C PHE A 12 -28.43 22.55 26.13
N HIS A 13 -28.62 23.86 26.16
CA HIS A 13 -27.68 24.86 25.62
C HIS A 13 -26.81 25.38 26.76
N CYS A 14 -25.48 25.38 26.59
CA CYS A 14 -24.62 26.55 26.84
C CYS A 14 -23.12 26.29 26.56
N TYR A 15 -22.57 27.12 25.67
CA TYR A 15 -21.22 27.70 25.47
C TYR A 15 -19.92 26.86 25.59
N PRO A 16 -18.99 27.01 24.61
CA PRO A 16 -17.63 26.47 24.70
C PRO A 16 -16.72 27.31 25.61
N GLN A 17 -16.06 26.66 26.56
CA GLN A 17 -14.93 27.25 27.29
C GLN A 17 -13.67 27.22 26.42
N ILE A 18 -13.16 28.42 26.12
CA ILE A 18 -11.87 28.66 25.48
C ILE A 18 -10.78 28.52 26.55
N HIS A 19 -9.87 27.55 26.41
CA HIS A 19 -8.64 27.51 27.19
C HIS A 19 -7.51 28.24 26.45
N PRO A 20 -6.77 29.16 27.11
CA PRO A 20 -5.71 29.93 26.47
C PRO A 20 -4.49 29.06 26.18
N ILE A 21 -4.08 29.03 24.91
CA ILE A 21 -2.81 28.45 24.45
C ILE A 21 -1.68 29.32 24.98
N LYS A 22 -0.75 28.70 25.73
CA LYS A 22 0.53 29.32 26.11
C LYS A 22 1.33 29.65 24.85
N THR A 23 1.57 30.93 24.65
CA THR A 23 2.49 31.50 23.66
C THR A 23 3.90 30.95 23.83
N LEU A 24 4.39 30.19 22.85
CA LEU A 24 5.82 29.92 22.67
C LEU A 24 6.46 31.14 21.98
N THR A 25 7.48 31.68 22.62
CA THR A 25 8.26 32.83 22.17
C THR A 25 9.10 32.50 20.93
N PRO A 26 9.24 33.42 19.95
CA PRO A 26 10.15 33.25 18.84
C PRO A 26 11.61 33.35 19.31
N ILE A 27 12.43 32.36 18.94
CA ILE A 27 13.90 32.43 19.07
C ILE A 27 14.40 33.45 18.04
N PRO A 28 15.14 34.51 18.43
CA PRO A 28 15.66 35.48 17.49
C PRO A 28 16.88 34.90 16.76
N PHE A 29 16.75 34.66 15.44
CA PHE A 29 17.91 34.46 14.57
C PHE A 29 18.69 35.78 14.48
N ARG A 30 19.83 35.84 15.16
CA ARG A 30 20.81 36.93 15.03
C ARG A 30 21.45 36.89 13.65
N PHE A 31 21.27 37.96 12.87
CA PHE A 31 22.17 38.30 11.78
C PHE A 31 23.51 38.74 12.38
N CYS A 32 24.56 37.95 12.18
CA CYS A 32 25.94 38.40 12.41
C CYS A 32 26.36 39.30 11.25
N ASN A 33 26.39 40.61 11.48
CA ASN A 33 27.08 41.58 10.65
C ASN A 33 28.61 41.37 10.79
N TYR A 34 29.25 40.76 9.81
CA TYR A 34 30.70 40.86 9.66
C TYR A 34 31.03 42.16 8.92
N LYS A 35 31.61 43.12 9.65
CA LYS A 35 32.32 44.26 9.07
C LYS A 35 33.65 43.77 8.50
N THR A 36 33.86 43.98 7.21
CA THR A 36 35.12 43.73 6.49
C THR A 36 36.10 44.88 6.75
N ASN A 37 37.31 44.57 7.20
CA ASN A 37 38.46 45.49 7.21
C ASN A 37 39.66 44.80 6.54
N ASN A 38 39.80 44.93 5.22
CA ASN A 38 41.07 45.26 4.56
C ASN A 38 40.87 45.45 3.03
N PRO A 39 41.51 46.48 2.42
CA PRO A 39 41.45 46.74 0.99
C PRO A 39 42.53 45.95 0.23
N ASN A 40 42.30 45.70 -1.05
CA ASN A 40 43.14 44.95 -2.02
C ASN A 40 42.88 43.45 -2.12
N GLN A 41 41.80 43.09 -2.83
CA GLN A 41 41.87 42.06 -3.86
C GLN A 41 40.83 42.39 -4.95
N SER A 42 41.31 42.53 -6.18
CA SER A 42 40.54 42.97 -7.33
C SER A 42 39.81 41.81 -8.01
N LEU A 43 38.56 42.11 -8.40
CA LEU A 43 37.85 41.67 -9.62
C LEU A 43 37.36 40.22 -9.68
N LEU A 44 36.03 40.09 -9.72
CA LEU A 44 35.29 39.76 -10.95
C LEU A 44 33.84 40.23 -10.78
N SER A 45 33.48 41.34 -11.43
CA SER A 45 32.09 41.78 -11.53
C SER A 45 31.37 40.95 -12.58
N PHE A 46 30.42 40.13 -12.17
CA PHE A 46 29.41 39.59 -13.07
C PHE A 46 28.08 40.30 -12.79
N SER A 47 27.74 41.24 -13.68
CA SER A 47 26.43 41.88 -13.75
C SER A 47 25.35 40.81 -13.99
N ILE A 48 24.30 40.81 -13.17
CA ILE A 48 23.10 40.02 -13.44
C ILE A 48 22.31 40.75 -14.53
N ASN A 49 22.51 40.36 -15.78
CA ASN A 49 21.54 40.64 -16.82
C ASN A 49 20.30 39.79 -16.55
N SER A 50 19.13 40.45 -16.49
CA SER A 50 17.83 39.80 -16.57
C SER A 50 17.68 39.14 -17.94
N SER A 51 18.11 37.88 -18.04
CA SER A 51 17.92 37.05 -19.22
C SER A 51 17.21 35.77 -18.83
N LYS A 52 15.90 35.72 -19.15
CA LYS A 52 15.05 34.54 -19.36
C LYS A 52 15.61 33.24 -18.78
N THR A 53 15.48 33.04 -17.48
CA THR A 53 15.45 31.69 -16.93
C THR A 53 14.12 31.05 -17.35
N SER A 54 14.17 30.24 -18.40
CA SER A 54 13.16 29.22 -18.64
C SER A 54 13.02 28.42 -17.35
N GLN A 55 11.89 28.62 -16.66
CA GLN A 55 11.51 27.78 -15.54
C GLN A 55 11.45 26.34 -16.06
N THR A 56 12.47 25.54 -15.75
CA THR A 56 12.33 24.08 -15.83
C THR A 56 11.15 23.74 -14.92
N PRO A 57 10.10 23.06 -15.43
CA PRO A 57 9.04 22.59 -14.57
C PRO A 57 9.69 21.78 -13.45
N ILE A 58 9.31 22.02 -12.20
CA ILE A 58 9.60 21.09 -11.12
C ILE A 58 8.82 19.82 -11.49
N THR A 59 9.44 18.92 -12.25
CA THR A 59 8.86 17.63 -12.59
C THR A 59 8.76 16.87 -11.28
N GLN A 60 7.54 16.80 -10.74
CA GLN A 60 7.23 15.93 -9.60
C GLN A 60 7.81 14.54 -9.88
N PRO A 61 8.39 13.86 -8.87
CA PRO A 61 8.94 12.53 -9.08
C PRO A 61 7.84 11.61 -9.65
N PRO A 62 8.19 10.69 -10.56
CA PRO A 62 7.24 9.70 -11.07
C PRO A 62 6.52 9.01 -9.90
N PRO A 63 5.19 8.87 -9.94
CA PRO A 63 4.43 8.46 -8.76
C PRO A 63 4.58 6.97 -8.45
N LEU A 64 4.25 6.61 -7.22
CA LEU A 64 3.89 5.25 -6.85
C LEU A 64 2.48 4.98 -7.39
N VAL A 65 2.30 3.89 -8.11
CA VAL A 65 0.97 3.43 -8.54
C VAL A 65 0.69 2.10 -7.86
N VAL A 66 -0.36 2.06 -7.06
CA VAL A 66 -0.84 0.83 -6.45
C VAL A 66 -2.09 0.39 -7.21
N VAL A 67 -2.05 -0.81 -7.80
CA VAL A 67 -3.23 -1.44 -8.41
C VAL A 67 -3.64 -2.61 -7.53
N GLY A 68 -4.83 -2.55 -6.96
CA GLY A 68 -5.15 -3.51 -5.91
C GLY A 68 -6.51 -3.39 -5.28
N SER A 69 -6.64 -4.10 -4.16
CA SER A 69 -7.86 -4.25 -3.39
C SER A 69 -8.13 -3.09 -2.44
N ALA A 70 -9.41 -2.87 -2.18
CA ALA A 70 -9.94 -1.99 -1.15
C ALA A 70 -11.02 -2.76 -0.37
N ASN A 71 -10.84 -2.94 0.93
CA ASN A 71 -11.80 -3.62 1.80
C ASN A 71 -12.31 -2.73 2.92
N ALA A 72 -13.54 -2.98 3.37
CA ALA A 72 -13.93 -2.62 4.74
C ALA A 72 -13.63 -3.80 5.67
N ASP A 73 -12.74 -3.59 6.64
CA ASP A 73 -12.38 -4.60 7.62
C ASP A 73 -13.28 -4.44 8.86
N ILE A 74 -14.12 -5.44 9.09
CA ILE A 74 -15.11 -5.51 10.16
C ILE A 74 -14.54 -6.39 11.27
N TYR A 75 -13.99 -5.74 12.29
CA TYR A 75 -13.46 -6.40 13.47
C TYR A 75 -14.58 -6.66 14.47
N VAL A 76 -14.66 -7.89 14.96
CA VAL A 76 -15.55 -8.29 16.05
C VAL A 76 -14.76 -9.05 17.10
N GLU A 77 -14.84 -8.60 18.35
CA GLU A 77 -14.17 -9.25 19.48
C GLU A 77 -15.13 -10.27 20.11
N ILE A 78 -14.75 -11.55 20.11
CA ILE A 78 -15.58 -12.67 20.57
C ILE A 78 -14.79 -13.56 21.54
N ASP A 79 -15.49 -14.29 22.40
CA ASP A 79 -14.83 -15.25 23.29
C ASP A 79 -14.37 -16.52 22.56
N ARG A 80 -15.22 -17.00 21.65
CA ARG A 80 -14.98 -18.16 20.78
C ARG A 80 -15.79 -18.02 19.50
N LEU A 81 -15.45 -18.78 18.47
CA LEU A 81 -16.29 -18.91 17.28
C LEU A 81 -17.67 -19.52 17.62
N PRO A 82 -18.74 -19.09 16.94
CA PRO A 82 -20.04 -19.72 17.05
C PRO A 82 -20.02 -21.12 16.39
N THR A 83 -20.90 -22.01 16.86
CA THR A 83 -21.18 -23.28 16.17
C THR A 83 -22.36 -23.14 15.22
N GLU A 84 -22.61 -24.16 14.39
CA GLU A 84 -23.76 -24.17 13.48
C GLU A 84 -25.09 -23.97 14.24
N GLY A 85 -25.92 -23.05 13.74
CA GLY A 85 -27.21 -22.69 14.36
C GLY A 85 -27.11 -21.82 15.62
N GLU A 86 -25.91 -21.44 16.05
CA GLU A 86 -25.71 -20.64 17.26
C GLU A 86 -25.65 -19.13 16.97
N THR A 87 -26.20 -18.32 17.88
CA THR A 87 -26.01 -16.87 17.93
C THR A 87 -25.22 -16.50 19.17
N ILE A 88 -24.13 -15.75 19.00
CA ILE A 88 -23.31 -15.22 20.10
C ILE A 88 -23.26 -13.70 20.05
N SER A 89 -22.95 -13.07 21.18
CA SER A 89 -22.70 -11.63 21.26
C SER A 89 -21.21 -11.33 21.16
N ALA A 90 -20.85 -10.28 20.43
CA ALA A 90 -19.50 -9.72 20.45
C ALA A 90 -19.34 -8.75 21.63
N LYS A 91 -18.14 -8.66 22.19
CA LYS A 91 -17.79 -7.70 23.24
C LYS A 91 -17.66 -6.28 22.70
N ASN A 92 -17.11 -6.18 21.50
CA ASN A 92 -16.84 -4.92 20.81
C ASN A 92 -16.83 -5.18 19.29
N GLY A 93 -16.96 -4.11 18.51
CA GLY A 93 -16.83 -4.18 17.07
C GLY A 93 -16.45 -2.84 16.45
N GLN A 94 -15.68 -2.90 15.37
CA GLN A 94 -15.25 -1.72 14.64
C GLN A 94 -15.16 -2.02 13.14
N THR A 95 -15.54 -1.07 12.31
CA THR A 95 -15.34 -1.15 10.86
C THR A 95 -14.34 -0.09 10.43
N LEU A 96 -13.30 -0.52 9.71
CA LEU A 96 -12.20 0.32 9.26
C LEU A 96 -11.95 0.14 7.77
N ALA A 97 -11.38 1.16 7.14
CA ALA A 97 -10.87 1.01 5.78
C ALA A 97 -9.59 0.15 5.81
N GLY A 98 -9.52 -0.80 4.90
CA GLY A 98 -8.44 -1.78 4.78
C GLY A 98 -8.35 -2.34 3.36
N GLY A 99 -7.88 -3.59 3.24
CA GLY A 99 -7.46 -4.19 1.97
C GLY A 99 -6.00 -3.87 1.66
N LYS A 100 -5.27 -4.86 1.12
CA LYS A 100 -3.82 -4.74 0.95
C LYS A 100 -3.43 -3.58 0.03
N GLY A 101 -4.14 -3.41 -1.09
CA GLY A 101 -3.88 -2.32 -2.03
C GLY A 101 -4.09 -0.94 -1.41
N ALA A 102 -5.24 -0.72 -0.78
CA ALA A 102 -5.56 0.53 -0.09
C ALA A 102 -4.56 0.87 1.05
N ASN A 103 -4.14 -0.14 1.81
CA ASN A 103 -3.14 0.01 2.87
C ASN A 103 -1.78 0.41 2.30
N GLN A 104 -1.33 -0.22 1.22
CA GLN A 104 -0.07 0.10 0.55
C GLN A 104 -0.09 1.50 -0.06
N ALA A 105 -1.20 1.88 -0.72
CA ALA A 105 -1.36 3.22 -1.30
C ALA A 105 -1.31 4.31 -0.21
N THR A 106 -2.02 4.11 0.89
CA THR A 106 -2.01 5.08 2.00
C THR A 106 -0.64 5.18 2.65
N CYS A 107 0.09 4.06 2.76
CA CYS A 107 1.46 4.07 3.27
C CYS A 107 2.36 4.99 2.41
N GLY A 108 2.34 4.84 1.09
CA GLY A 108 3.10 5.69 0.18
C GLY A 108 2.73 7.17 0.30
N ALA A 109 1.45 7.48 0.35
CA ALA A 109 0.97 8.85 0.51
C ALA A 109 1.36 9.49 1.85
N LYS A 110 1.28 8.74 2.97
CA LYS A 110 1.72 9.21 4.30
C LYS A 110 3.22 9.43 4.41
N LEU A 111 4.01 8.76 3.57
CA LEU A 111 5.44 9.03 3.40
C LEU A 111 5.70 10.28 2.52
N SER A 112 4.65 10.99 2.12
CA SER A 112 4.68 12.17 1.25
C SER A 112 5.18 11.88 -0.17
N TYR A 113 5.05 10.63 -0.62
CA TYR A 113 5.34 10.26 -2.00
C TYR A 113 4.08 10.38 -2.86
N PRO A 114 4.14 10.96 -4.07
CA PRO A 114 2.99 11.02 -4.97
C PRO A 114 2.46 9.62 -5.24
N THR A 115 1.23 9.33 -4.81
CA THR A 115 0.68 7.97 -4.84
C THR A 115 -0.70 7.97 -5.46
N TYR A 116 -0.89 7.17 -6.49
CA TYR A 116 -2.19 6.88 -7.10
C TYR A 116 -2.66 5.49 -6.70
N PHE A 117 -3.98 5.37 -6.53
CA PHE A 117 -4.63 4.08 -6.33
C PHE A 117 -5.56 3.78 -7.51
N VAL A 118 -5.32 2.64 -8.16
CA VAL A 118 -6.18 2.07 -9.21
C VAL A 118 -6.92 0.88 -8.59
N GLY A 119 -8.23 1.00 -8.49
CA GLY A 119 -9.04 0.01 -7.79
C GLY A 119 -10.53 0.22 -8.03
N GLN A 120 -11.34 -0.63 -7.41
CA GLN A 120 -12.80 -0.59 -7.53
C GLN A 120 -13.45 -0.75 -6.16
N VAL A 121 -14.52 0.00 -5.93
CA VAL A 121 -15.41 -0.12 -4.75
C VAL A 121 -16.85 -0.13 -5.22
N GLY A 122 -17.78 -0.66 -4.42
CA GLY A 122 -19.21 -0.52 -4.68
C GLY A 122 -19.69 0.90 -4.39
N ASP A 123 -20.84 1.29 -4.95
CA ASP A 123 -21.59 2.48 -4.53
C ASP A 123 -22.39 2.19 -3.25
N ASP A 124 -21.66 1.95 -2.16
CA ASP A 124 -22.22 1.62 -0.85
C ASP A 124 -21.49 2.35 0.30
N ALA A 125 -21.94 2.11 1.54
CA ALA A 125 -21.35 2.74 2.72
C ALA A 125 -19.87 2.37 2.93
N HIS A 126 -19.48 1.15 2.58
CA HIS A 126 -18.09 0.69 2.68
C HIS A 126 -17.21 1.37 1.62
N GLY A 127 -17.70 1.54 0.40
CA GLY A 127 -17.01 2.27 -0.66
C GLY A 127 -16.77 3.73 -0.29
N LYS A 128 -17.77 4.38 0.33
CA LYS A 128 -17.63 5.73 0.88
C LYS A 128 -16.59 5.82 2.00
N LEU A 129 -16.62 4.87 2.94
CA LEU A 129 -15.63 4.75 4.03
C LEU A 129 -14.20 4.69 3.47
N ILE A 130 -13.96 3.81 2.50
CA ILE A 130 -12.63 3.61 1.91
C ILE A 130 -12.20 4.85 1.12
N THR A 131 -13.08 5.38 0.26
CA THR A 131 -12.78 6.57 -0.56
C THR A 131 -12.38 7.75 0.33
N GLN A 132 -13.12 7.97 1.42
CA GLN A 132 -12.81 9.03 2.38
C GLN A 132 -11.47 8.77 3.11
N ALA A 133 -11.22 7.54 3.56
CA ALA A 133 -9.99 7.18 4.27
C ALA A 133 -8.74 7.35 3.39
N LEU A 134 -8.80 6.89 2.12
CA LEU A 134 -7.71 7.04 1.17
C LEU A 134 -7.45 8.51 0.82
N GLY A 135 -8.51 9.28 0.55
CA GLY A 135 -8.40 10.70 0.24
C GLY A 135 -7.80 11.50 1.41
N ASN A 136 -8.25 11.23 2.64
CA ASN A 136 -7.68 11.81 3.85
C ASN A 136 -6.21 11.37 4.08
N GLY A 137 -5.84 10.19 3.59
CA GLY A 137 -4.47 9.69 3.59
C GLY A 137 -3.54 10.36 2.57
N GLY A 138 -4.07 11.21 1.68
CA GLY A 138 -3.31 11.89 0.62
C GLY A 138 -3.15 11.05 -0.65
N VAL A 139 -3.89 9.96 -0.79
CA VAL A 139 -3.88 9.13 -1.99
C VAL A 139 -4.68 9.82 -3.10
N ARG A 140 -4.18 9.77 -4.33
CA ARG A 140 -4.84 10.28 -5.52
C ARG A 140 -5.79 9.23 -6.10
N LEU A 141 -7.06 9.58 -6.26
CA LEU A 141 -8.20 8.66 -6.47
C LEU A 141 -8.87 8.78 -7.84
N GLU A 142 -8.21 9.40 -8.81
CA GLU A 142 -8.72 9.61 -10.18
C GLU A 142 -8.99 8.28 -10.90
N TYR A 143 -8.35 7.19 -10.45
CA TYR A 143 -8.47 5.84 -10.99
C TYR A 143 -9.20 4.87 -10.03
N LEU A 144 -9.81 5.38 -8.96
CA LEU A 144 -10.71 4.61 -8.12
C LEU A 144 -12.12 4.65 -8.71
N LYS A 145 -12.63 3.50 -9.15
CA LYS A 145 -13.98 3.39 -9.73
C LYS A 145 -14.99 3.02 -8.66
N SER A 146 -16.11 3.73 -8.62
CA SER A 146 -17.28 3.32 -7.85
C SER A 146 -18.27 2.62 -8.78
N LEU A 147 -18.59 1.38 -8.45
CA LEU A 147 -19.45 0.51 -9.24
C LEU A 147 -20.89 0.61 -8.77
N GLY A 148 -21.79 0.96 -9.69
CA GLY A 148 -23.22 0.84 -9.48
C GLY A 148 -23.72 -0.60 -9.62
N GLY A 149 -25.06 -0.77 -9.65
CA GLY A 149 -25.68 -2.06 -9.96
C GLY A 149 -25.66 -3.09 -8.82
N GLY A 150 -25.42 -2.65 -7.58
CA GLY A 150 -25.51 -3.51 -6.39
C GLY A 150 -24.29 -4.40 -6.15
N VAL A 151 -23.18 -4.19 -6.86
CA VAL A 151 -21.91 -4.85 -6.58
C VAL A 151 -21.38 -4.33 -5.23
N PRO A 152 -21.20 -5.18 -4.21
CA PRO A 152 -20.74 -4.73 -2.91
C PRO A 152 -19.25 -4.39 -2.96
N THR A 153 -18.83 -3.40 -2.19
CA THR A 153 -17.42 -3.19 -1.85
C THR A 153 -16.85 -4.44 -1.18
N GLY A 154 -15.59 -4.76 -1.47
CA GLY A 154 -14.90 -5.83 -0.77
C GLY A 154 -14.88 -5.60 0.75
N HIS A 155 -14.94 -6.67 1.53
CA HIS A 155 -14.90 -6.56 2.97
C HIS A 155 -14.39 -7.85 3.61
N ALA A 156 -13.80 -7.71 4.80
CA ALA A 156 -13.33 -8.83 5.59
C ALA A 156 -14.00 -8.81 6.97
N VAL A 157 -14.57 -9.94 7.39
CA VAL A 157 -15.05 -10.13 8.76
C VAL A 157 -13.93 -10.76 9.56
N VAL A 158 -13.34 -9.99 10.47
CA VAL A 158 -12.22 -10.38 11.31
C VAL A 158 -12.73 -10.68 12.72
N MET A 159 -12.84 -11.96 13.03
CA MET A 159 -13.24 -12.46 14.34
C MET A 159 -11.99 -12.62 15.22
N LEU A 160 -11.86 -11.75 16.23
CA LEU A 160 -10.75 -11.77 17.19
C LEU A 160 -11.17 -12.53 18.45
N GLN A 161 -10.46 -13.61 18.76
CA GLN A 161 -10.75 -14.48 19.91
C GLN A 161 -9.92 -14.08 21.13
N SER A 162 -10.47 -14.32 22.33
CA SER A 162 -9.81 -14.02 23.62
C SER A 162 -8.44 -14.70 23.80
N ASN A 163 -8.15 -15.77 23.07
CA ASN A 163 -6.86 -16.48 23.08
C ASN A 163 -5.79 -15.86 22.15
N GLY A 164 -6.09 -14.74 21.49
CA GLY A 164 -5.20 -14.06 20.55
C GLY A 164 -5.21 -14.64 19.13
N GLN A 165 -6.02 -15.65 18.84
CA GLN A 165 -6.23 -16.16 17.49
C GLN A 165 -7.27 -15.33 16.74
N ASN A 166 -7.23 -15.38 15.41
CA ASN A 166 -8.22 -14.75 14.54
C ASN A 166 -8.79 -15.74 13.52
N SER A 167 -9.98 -15.43 13.02
CA SER A 167 -10.57 -16.10 11.87
C SER A 167 -11.15 -15.04 10.95
N ILE A 168 -10.88 -15.17 9.65
CA ILE A 168 -11.19 -14.13 8.67
C ILE A 168 -12.03 -14.72 7.55
N ILE A 169 -13.15 -14.07 7.26
CA ILE A 169 -13.97 -14.35 6.09
C ILE A 169 -13.82 -13.16 5.15
N ILE A 170 -13.46 -13.42 3.89
CA ILE A 170 -13.27 -12.37 2.89
C ILE A 170 -14.40 -12.46 1.85
N VAL A 171 -15.01 -11.32 1.57
CA VAL A 171 -15.88 -11.12 0.41
C VAL A 171 -15.14 -10.25 -0.59
N GLY A 172 -14.78 -10.82 -1.75
CA GLY A 172 -14.03 -10.11 -2.77
C GLY A 172 -14.77 -8.89 -3.34
N GLY A 173 -16.09 -9.01 -3.53
CA GLY A 173 -16.92 -7.90 -4.02
C GLY A 173 -16.35 -7.24 -5.28
N ALA A 174 -16.36 -5.91 -5.31
CA ALA A 174 -15.78 -5.09 -6.36
C ALA A 174 -14.29 -5.37 -6.63
N ASN A 175 -13.52 -5.91 -5.68
CA ASN A 175 -12.11 -6.24 -5.93
C ASN A 175 -11.95 -7.42 -6.90
N MET A 176 -12.91 -8.34 -6.93
CA MET A 176 -12.85 -9.58 -7.73
C MET A 176 -13.82 -9.60 -8.91
N SER A 177 -14.72 -8.62 -9.00
CA SER A 177 -15.78 -8.56 -10.01
C SER A 177 -15.68 -7.28 -10.81
N SER A 178 -16.32 -7.24 -11.99
CA SER A 178 -16.47 -6.03 -12.82
C SER A 178 -15.18 -5.36 -13.30
N TRP A 179 -14.03 -6.00 -13.14
CA TRP A 179 -12.85 -5.68 -13.94
C TRP A 179 -13.11 -6.02 -15.42
N PRO A 180 -12.79 -5.11 -16.35
CA PRO A 180 -12.96 -5.40 -17.77
C PRO A 180 -11.95 -6.45 -18.22
N ASP A 181 -12.32 -7.27 -19.20
CA ASP A 181 -11.41 -8.27 -19.80
C ASP A 181 -10.11 -7.64 -20.30
N LYS A 182 -10.21 -6.42 -20.84
CA LYS A 182 -9.08 -5.58 -21.21
C LYS A 182 -9.14 -4.26 -20.45
N LEU A 183 -8.08 -3.94 -19.72
CA LEU A 183 -7.94 -2.64 -19.07
C LEU A 183 -7.90 -1.51 -20.11
N SER A 184 -8.48 -0.36 -19.75
CA SER A 184 -8.49 0.80 -20.64
C SER A 184 -7.08 1.36 -20.84
N ASP A 185 -6.83 2.01 -21.97
CA ASP A 185 -5.54 2.66 -22.22
C ASP A 185 -5.25 3.72 -21.15
N GLN A 186 -6.28 4.40 -20.65
CA GLN A 186 -6.17 5.36 -19.54
C GLN A 186 -5.69 4.70 -18.24
N ASP A 187 -6.27 3.55 -17.85
CA ASP A 187 -5.83 2.81 -16.64
C ASP A 187 -4.39 2.31 -16.78
N LEU A 188 -3.96 1.96 -18.00
CA LEU A 188 -2.60 1.52 -18.27
C LEU A 188 -1.60 2.67 -18.43
N ASP A 189 -2.04 3.87 -18.81
CA ASP A 189 -1.15 5.01 -18.99
C ASP A 189 -0.62 5.56 -17.67
N VAL A 190 -1.42 5.55 -16.59
CA VAL A 190 -0.89 5.89 -15.25
C VAL A 190 0.18 4.89 -14.79
N VAL A 191 0.01 3.61 -15.14
CA VAL A 191 0.98 2.54 -14.84
C VAL A 191 2.28 2.75 -15.62
N LYS A 192 2.21 3.05 -16.93
CA LYS A 192 3.39 3.27 -17.78
C LYS A 192 4.19 4.51 -17.38
N ASN A 193 3.55 5.50 -16.77
CA ASN A 193 4.19 6.73 -16.29
C ASN A 193 4.58 6.67 -14.80
N ALA A 194 4.40 5.52 -14.13
CA ALA A 194 4.76 5.36 -12.73
C ALA A 194 6.28 5.28 -12.55
N GLY A 195 6.76 5.67 -11.37
CA GLY A 195 8.13 5.36 -10.94
C GLY A 195 8.27 3.92 -10.48
N ILE A 196 7.21 3.40 -9.85
CA ILE A 196 7.12 2.02 -9.37
C ILE A 196 5.65 1.60 -9.25
N VAL A 197 5.38 0.32 -9.51
CA VAL A 197 4.06 -0.29 -9.40
C VAL A 197 4.05 -1.31 -8.27
N LEU A 198 3.03 -1.27 -7.41
CA LEU A 198 2.75 -2.28 -6.39
C LEU A 198 1.47 -3.05 -6.71
N LEU A 199 1.57 -4.39 -6.69
CA LEU A 199 0.48 -5.34 -6.90
C LEU A 199 0.36 -6.29 -5.70
N GLN A 200 -0.82 -6.90 -5.54
CA GLN A 200 -1.12 -7.92 -4.54
C GLN A 200 -2.09 -8.97 -5.11
N ARG A 201 -2.40 -10.03 -4.36
CA ARG A 201 -3.29 -11.13 -4.81
C ARG A 201 -4.73 -11.03 -4.33
N GLU A 202 -5.26 -9.82 -4.21
CA GLU A 202 -6.67 -9.60 -3.81
C GLU A 202 -7.53 -9.05 -4.96
N ILE A 203 -7.01 -9.09 -6.18
CA ILE A 203 -7.72 -8.80 -7.43
C ILE A 203 -7.44 -9.93 -8.45
N PRO A 204 -8.19 -10.06 -9.55
CA PRO A 204 -7.99 -11.12 -10.52
C PRO A 204 -6.57 -11.12 -11.11
N ASP A 205 -5.99 -12.31 -11.26
CA ASP A 205 -4.66 -12.47 -11.85
C ASP A 205 -4.59 -11.89 -13.28
N SER A 206 -5.68 -11.93 -14.04
CA SER A 206 -5.78 -11.32 -15.38
C SER A 206 -5.52 -9.81 -15.37
N VAL A 207 -5.92 -9.11 -14.31
CA VAL A 207 -5.67 -7.67 -14.11
C VAL A 207 -4.20 -7.45 -13.78
N ASN A 208 -3.68 -8.21 -12.81
CA ASN A 208 -2.27 -8.15 -12.41
C ASN A 208 -1.32 -8.39 -13.60
N ILE A 209 -1.62 -9.37 -14.47
CA ILE A 209 -0.81 -9.68 -15.67
C ILE A 209 -0.81 -8.50 -16.65
N GLN A 210 -1.97 -7.90 -16.93
CA GLN A 210 -2.06 -6.76 -17.84
C GLN A 210 -1.27 -5.55 -17.33
N VAL A 211 -1.38 -5.25 -16.04
CA VAL A 211 -0.66 -4.16 -15.39
C VAL A 211 0.85 -4.41 -15.40
N ALA A 212 1.29 -5.59 -14.97
CA ALA A 212 2.70 -5.93 -14.91
C ALA A 212 3.34 -5.90 -16.30
N LYS A 213 2.64 -6.42 -17.33
CA LYS A 213 3.09 -6.38 -18.72
C LYS A 213 3.21 -4.95 -19.25
N ALA A 214 2.24 -4.07 -18.95
CA ALA A 214 2.28 -2.67 -19.36
C ALA A 214 3.42 -1.90 -18.67
N ALA A 215 3.61 -2.11 -17.36
CA ALA A 215 4.71 -1.53 -16.59
C ALA A 215 6.07 -1.96 -17.14
N LYS A 216 6.27 -3.28 -17.33
CA LYS A 216 7.52 -3.83 -17.86
C LYS A 216 7.83 -3.32 -19.26
N GLY A 217 6.82 -3.21 -20.13
CA GLY A 217 6.96 -2.65 -21.47
C GLY A 217 7.37 -1.17 -21.49
N ALA A 218 7.10 -0.43 -20.41
CA ALA A 218 7.52 0.95 -20.22
C ALA A 218 8.81 1.11 -19.39
N GLY A 219 9.44 0.00 -18.96
CA GLY A 219 10.63 0.04 -18.10
C GLY A 219 10.35 0.43 -16.65
N VAL A 220 9.11 0.28 -16.19
CA VAL A 220 8.68 0.57 -14.81
C VAL A 220 8.86 -0.67 -13.93
N THR A 221 9.47 -0.48 -12.76
CA THR A 221 9.66 -1.54 -11.77
C THR A 221 8.32 -2.02 -11.21
N VAL A 222 8.13 -3.34 -11.15
CA VAL A 222 6.94 -3.99 -10.58
C VAL A 222 7.30 -4.76 -9.32
N ILE A 223 6.64 -4.44 -8.21
CA ILE A 223 6.66 -5.25 -6.99
C ILE A 223 5.34 -6.01 -6.89
N MET A 224 5.44 -7.29 -6.57
CA MET A 224 4.31 -8.18 -6.29
C MET A 224 4.37 -8.66 -4.84
N ASP A 225 3.45 -8.17 -4.01
CA ASP A 225 3.13 -8.77 -2.71
C ASP A 225 2.45 -10.12 -2.94
N ALA A 226 2.96 -11.19 -2.33
CA ALA A 226 2.37 -12.53 -2.49
C ALA A 226 1.06 -12.70 -1.72
N GLY A 227 0.73 -11.76 -0.82
CA GLY A 227 -0.43 -11.83 0.04
C GLY A 227 -1.75 -11.66 -0.69
N GLY A 228 -2.75 -12.43 -0.27
CA GLY A 228 -4.10 -12.49 -0.84
C GLY A 228 -4.49 -13.94 -1.09
N MET A 229 -4.96 -14.26 -2.29
CA MET A 229 -5.35 -15.62 -2.68
C MET A 229 -4.22 -16.64 -2.47
N ASP A 230 -4.61 -17.83 -2.02
CA ASP A 230 -3.70 -18.95 -1.72
C ASP A 230 -3.47 -19.91 -2.90
N ALA A 231 -4.14 -19.68 -4.03
CA ALA A 231 -3.98 -20.46 -5.26
C ALA A 231 -2.53 -20.38 -5.80
N PRO A 232 -2.05 -21.31 -6.64
CA PRO A 232 -0.74 -21.18 -7.27
C PRO A 232 -0.58 -19.85 -8.02
N MET A 233 0.64 -19.31 -8.04
CA MET A 233 0.95 -18.09 -8.80
C MET A 233 0.99 -18.39 -10.31
N PRO A 234 0.31 -17.60 -11.16
CA PRO A 234 0.44 -17.74 -12.60
C PRO A 234 1.88 -17.49 -13.06
N GLN A 235 2.44 -18.44 -13.81
CA GLN A 235 3.81 -18.33 -14.33
C GLN A 235 3.97 -17.16 -15.30
N GLU A 236 2.90 -16.74 -15.97
CA GLU A 236 2.90 -15.56 -16.84
C GLU A 236 3.13 -14.27 -16.05
N LEU A 237 2.49 -14.11 -14.89
CA LEU A 237 2.64 -12.92 -14.06
C LEU A 237 4.08 -12.75 -13.60
N LEU A 238 4.72 -13.84 -13.16
CA LEU A 238 6.09 -13.83 -12.64
C LEU A 238 7.13 -13.32 -13.65
N LYS A 239 6.85 -13.41 -14.96
CA LYS A 239 7.74 -12.91 -16.03
C LYS A 239 7.92 -11.39 -16.01
N PHE A 240 6.95 -10.69 -15.43
CA PHE A 240 6.85 -9.24 -15.45
C PHE A 240 7.08 -8.61 -14.07
N VAL A 241 7.46 -9.40 -13.07
CA VAL A 241 7.70 -8.94 -11.70
C VAL A 241 9.20 -8.76 -11.48
N ASP A 242 9.61 -7.59 -11.00
CA ASP A 242 11.00 -7.30 -10.65
C ASP A 242 11.29 -7.63 -9.18
N ILE A 243 10.33 -7.42 -8.27
CA ILE A 243 10.49 -7.73 -6.85
C ILE A 243 9.29 -8.55 -6.39
N PHE A 244 9.57 -9.73 -5.82
CA PHE A 244 8.55 -10.60 -5.27
C PHE A 244 8.63 -10.57 -3.74
N SER A 245 7.53 -10.31 -3.05
CA SER A 245 7.53 -10.02 -1.62
C SER A 245 6.54 -10.91 -0.83
N PRO A 246 6.88 -12.19 -0.59
CA PRO A 246 6.09 -13.06 0.29
C PRO A 246 6.46 -12.87 1.77
N ASN A 247 5.54 -13.15 2.69
CA ASN A 247 5.91 -13.44 4.10
C ASN A 247 6.37 -14.92 4.26
N GLU A 248 6.69 -15.33 5.49
CA GLU A 248 7.19 -16.68 5.78
C GLU A 248 6.19 -17.78 5.40
N SER A 249 4.91 -17.59 5.73
CA SER A 249 3.85 -18.57 5.45
C SER A 249 3.56 -18.68 3.95
N GLU A 250 3.51 -17.54 3.26
CA GLU A 250 3.33 -17.45 1.81
C GLU A 250 4.52 -18.06 1.07
N LEU A 251 5.76 -17.76 1.50
CA LEU A 251 6.98 -18.31 0.93
C LEU A 251 7.01 -19.83 1.10
N GLY A 252 6.67 -20.32 2.29
CA GLY A 252 6.62 -21.76 2.56
C GLY A 252 5.58 -22.47 1.70
N ARG A 253 4.39 -21.88 1.53
CA ARG A 253 3.35 -22.40 0.64
C ARG A 253 3.75 -22.40 -0.84
N LEU A 254 4.36 -21.31 -1.32
CA LEU A 254 4.79 -21.19 -2.72
C LEU A 254 5.91 -22.18 -3.05
N THR A 255 6.81 -22.42 -2.11
CA THR A 255 8.01 -23.24 -2.33
C THR A 255 7.84 -24.68 -1.87
N GLY A 256 6.85 -24.98 -1.01
CA GLY A 256 6.73 -26.25 -0.29
C GLY A 256 7.89 -26.51 0.67
N MET A 257 8.58 -25.48 1.12
CA MET A 257 9.75 -25.56 2.02
C MET A 257 9.42 -24.97 3.40
N PRO A 258 10.07 -25.42 4.48
CA PRO A 258 9.91 -24.80 5.78
C PRO A 258 10.47 -23.37 5.78
N THR A 259 9.98 -22.53 6.71
CA THR A 259 10.37 -21.11 6.83
C THR A 259 10.50 -20.67 8.30
N ASP A 260 10.81 -21.61 9.20
CA ASP A 260 10.84 -21.38 10.66
C ASP A 260 12.09 -20.63 11.14
N ASN A 261 13.15 -20.64 10.35
CA ASN A 261 14.40 -19.97 10.66
C ASN A 261 15.07 -19.36 9.41
N PHE A 262 16.08 -18.52 9.63
CA PHE A 262 16.74 -17.75 8.57
C PHE A 262 17.37 -18.62 7.47
N GLU A 263 17.95 -19.77 7.82
CA GLU A 263 18.56 -20.67 6.85
C GLU A 263 17.50 -21.27 5.92
N GLN A 264 16.41 -21.78 6.51
CA GLN A 264 15.26 -22.30 5.78
C GLN A 264 14.62 -21.23 4.87
N ILE A 265 14.43 -20.01 5.38
CA ILE A 265 13.92 -18.86 4.61
C ILE A 265 14.86 -18.57 3.42
N SER A 266 16.17 -18.59 3.63
CA SER A 266 17.15 -18.33 2.56
C SER A 266 17.09 -19.38 1.46
N GLN A 267 16.96 -20.66 1.83
CA GLN A 267 16.81 -21.76 0.86
C GLN A 267 15.47 -21.69 0.11
N ALA A 268 14.38 -21.38 0.80
CA ALA A 268 13.07 -21.18 0.20
C ALA A 268 13.06 -19.98 -0.76
N ALA A 269 13.67 -18.85 -0.36
CA ALA A 269 13.83 -17.67 -1.21
C ALA A 269 14.66 -17.99 -2.47
N ALA A 270 15.73 -18.79 -2.35
CA ALA A 270 16.50 -19.24 -3.51
C ALA A 270 15.68 -20.12 -4.47
N LYS A 271 14.81 -21.00 -3.95
CA LYS A 271 13.87 -21.76 -4.78
C LYS A 271 12.83 -20.86 -5.45
N CYS A 272 12.28 -19.90 -4.72
CA CYS A 272 11.35 -18.91 -5.24
C CYS A 272 11.99 -18.10 -6.38
N HIS A 273 13.23 -17.62 -6.19
CA HIS A 273 13.99 -16.93 -7.23
C HIS A 273 14.13 -17.77 -8.50
N LYS A 274 14.44 -19.07 -8.39
CA LYS A 274 14.49 -19.96 -9.56
C LYS A 274 13.14 -20.03 -10.28
N MET A 275 12.03 -20.16 -9.54
CA MET A 275 10.68 -20.18 -10.12
C MET A 275 10.36 -18.89 -10.89
N VAL A 276 10.79 -17.74 -10.38
CA VAL A 276 10.62 -16.44 -11.07
C VAL A 276 11.57 -16.34 -12.28
N SER A 277 12.85 -16.70 -12.14
CA SER A 277 13.88 -16.55 -13.18
C SER A 277 13.74 -17.52 -14.37
N PHE A 278 13.23 -18.75 -14.18
CA PHE A 278 12.97 -19.67 -15.30
C PHE A 278 11.90 -19.14 -16.29
N SER A 279 11.19 -18.09 -15.91
CA SER A 279 10.10 -17.54 -16.70
C SER A 279 10.54 -16.37 -17.63
N THR A 280 11.77 -15.85 -17.51
CA THR A 280 12.33 -14.74 -18.32
C THR A 280 13.50 -15.20 -19.21
N PRO A 281 13.30 -15.49 -20.52
CA PRO A 281 14.36 -16.05 -21.37
C PRO A 281 15.28 -15.03 -22.03
N GLU A 282 14.99 -13.72 -22.05
CA GLU A 282 15.77 -12.78 -22.87
C GLU A 282 16.10 -11.46 -22.16
N LYS A 283 17.41 -11.17 -22.16
CA LYS A 283 18.09 -9.87 -22.09
C LYS A 283 17.88 -9.03 -20.82
N GLY A 284 18.93 -9.03 -20.00
CA GLY A 284 19.47 -7.79 -19.41
C GLY A 284 18.64 -7.13 -18.32
N LEU A 285 18.91 -7.53 -17.08
CA LEU A 285 18.78 -6.74 -15.86
C LEU A 285 17.36 -6.34 -15.41
N THR A 286 16.78 -7.12 -14.49
CA THR A 286 16.53 -6.63 -13.11
C THR A 286 16.42 -7.84 -12.19
N ALA A 287 17.16 -7.78 -11.08
CA ALA A 287 17.22 -8.86 -10.10
C ALA A 287 15.81 -9.14 -9.55
N ALA A 288 15.27 -10.34 -9.80
CA ALA A 288 14.14 -10.87 -9.07
C ALA A 288 14.55 -11.01 -7.59
N ALA A 289 14.43 -9.93 -6.82
CA ALA A 289 14.69 -9.96 -5.39
C ALA A 289 13.47 -10.56 -4.70
N SER A 290 13.67 -11.63 -3.93
CA SER A 290 12.64 -12.18 -3.04
C SER A 290 12.78 -11.55 -1.67
N LEU A 291 11.92 -10.58 -1.33
CA LEU A 291 11.96 -9.92 -0.02
C LEU A 291 10.99 -10.64 0.93
N CYS A 292 11.53 -11.44 1.86
CA CYS A 292 10.72 -11.99 2.94
C CYS A 292 10.55 -10.96 4.06
N VAL A 293 9.33 -10.45 4.26
CA VAL A 293 9.04 -9.45 5.31
C VAL A 293 8.36 -10.13 6.50
N GLN A 294 9.03 -10.12 7.65
CA GLN A 294 8.45 -10.57 8.91
C GLN A 294 7.53 -9.50 9.50
N VAL A 295 6.22 -9.77 9.55
CA VAL A 295 5.25 -8.92 10.29
C VAL A 295 4.48 -9.80 11.27
N LYS A 296 4.68 -9.59 12.58
CA LYS A 296 3.90 -10.25 13.63
C LYS A 296 2.62 -9.46 13.91
N GLY A 297 1.47 -10.09 13.69
CA GLY A 297 0.14 -9.60 14.08
C GLY A 297 -0.62 -8.82 13.00
N ALA A 298 -1.94 -8.94 13.01
CA ALA A 298 -2.81 -8.05 12.24
C ALA A 298 -2.75 -6.67 12.89
N ILE A 299 -2.14 -5.68 12.22
CA ILE A 299 -2.18 -4.30 12.72
C ILE A 299 -3.61 -3.79 12.48
N PRO A 300 -4.40 -3.52 13.54
CA PRO A 300 -5.83 -3.20 13.40
C PRO A 300 -6.07 -1.80 12.85
N SER A 301 -5.04 -1.00 12.60
CA SER A 301 -5.19 0.41 12.24
C SER A 301 -4.03 0.91 11.39
N MET A 302 -4.32 1.73 10.38
CA MET A 302 -3.31 2.37 9.54
C MET A 302 -2.30 3.18 10.38
N PRO A 303 -1.00 2.81 10.40
CA PRO A 303 0.00 3.48 11.22
C PRO A 303 0.19 4.95 10.80
N ASP A 304 0.51 5.82 11.75
CA ASP A 304 0.96 7.18 11.45
C ASP A 304 2.36 7.17 10.79
N ARG A 305 2.78 8.29 10.22
CA ARG A 305 4.07 8.39 9.50
C ARG A 305 5.27 7.93 10.33
N LYS A 306 5.30 8.24 11.64
CA LYS A 306 6.41 7.83 12.52
C LYS A 306 6.37 6.33 12.75
N SER A 307 5.19 5.76 12.95
CA SER A 307 5.00 4.32 13.08
C SER A 307 5.41 3.55 11.82
N VAL A 308 5.09 4.06 10.63
CA VAL A 308 5.57 3.49 9.34
C VAL A 308 7.10 3.52 9.27
N LEU A 309 7.71 4.66 9.56
CA LEU A 309 9.18 4.80 9.51
C LEU A 309 9.88 3.91 10.53
N ASN A 310 9.34 3.81 11.74
CA ASN A 310 9.86 2.91 12.78
C ASN A 310 9.72 1.44 12.37
N LEU A 311 8.59 1.06 11.75
CA LEU A 311 8.39 -0.30 11.24
C LEU A 311 9.43 -0.64 10.18
N LEU A 312 9.64 0.25 9.21
CA LEU A 312 10.67 0.10 8.17
C LEU A 312 12.08 -0.04 8.76
N GLN A 313 12.39 0.72 9.82
CA GLN A 313 13.65 0.59 10.56
C GLN A 313 13.75 -0.70 11.38
N SER A 314 12.62 -1.29 11.77
CA SER A 314 12.54 -2.51 12.57
C SER A 314 12.53 -3.80 11.75
N CYS A 315 12.36 -3.73 10.42
CA CYS A 315 12.44 -4.87 9.53
C CYS A 315 13.83 -5.52 9.66
N LYS A 316 13.89 -6.66 10.34
CA LYS A 316 15.15 -7.30 10.75
C LYS A 316 15.87 -8.04 9.62
N TYR A 317 15.17 -8.41 8.55
CA TYR A 317 15.72 -9.26 7.50
C TYR A 317 15.16 -8.86 6.14
N ALA A 318 16.06 -8.60 5.20
CA ALA A 318 15.79 -8.56 3.78
C ALA A 318 16.76 -9.54 3.12
N VAL A 319 16.28 -10.73 2.74
CA VAL A 319 17.11 -11.72 2.05
C VAL A 319 17.19 -11.33 0.58
N PHE A 320 18.13 -10.46 0.23
CA PHE A 320 18.48 -10.26 -1.16
C PHE A 320 19.30 -11.47 -1.61
N VAL A 321 18.81 -12.20 -2.60
CA VAL A 321 19.59 -13.23 -3.31
C VAL A 321 20.19 -12.54 -4.55
N PRO A 322 21.43 -12.01 -4.49
CA PRO A 322 22.08 -11.43 -5.66
C PRO A 322 22.41 -12.51 -6.69
N MET A 323 22.44 -12.13 -7.96
CA MET A 323 22.87 -13.01 -9.06
C MET A 323 24.30 -13.50 -8.80
N GLY A 324 24.49 -14.82 -8.80
CA GLY A 324 25.81 -15.39 -9.01
C GLY A 324 26.29 -14.95 -10.39
N THR A 325 27.47 -14.35 -10.47
CA THR A 325 28.14 -14.08 -11.74
C THR A 325 28.24 -15.40 -12.49
N MET A 326 27.57 -15.54 -13.64
CA MET A 326 27.91 -16.60 -14.57
C MET A 326 29.36 -16.35 -15.00
N SER A 327 30.29 -17.12 -14.45
CA SER A 327 31.60 -17.29 -15.05
C SER A 327 31.38 -17.91 -16.42
N HIS A 328 31.75 -17.17 -17.46
CA HIS A 328 31.92 -17.73 -18.79
C HIS A 328 33.07 -18.76 -18.71
N GLU A 329 32.72 -20.04 -18.83
CA GLU A 329 33.58 -21.08 -19.41
C GLU A 329 32.86 -21.65 -20.64
#